data_AF-A0A2V2D6H3-F1
#
_entry.id   AF-A0A2V2D6H3-F1
#
_cell.length_a   1.000
_cell.length_b   1.000
_cell.length_c   1.000
_cell.angle_alpha   90.00
_cell.angle_beta   90.00
_cell.angle_gamma   90.00
#
_symmetry.space_group_name_H-M   'P 1'
#
loop_
_entity.id
_entity.type
_entity.pdbx_description
1 polymer ?
#
loop_
_entity_poly.entity_id
_entity_poly.type
_entity_poly.pdbx_seq_one_letter_code
_entity_poly.pdbx_strand_id
1 'polypeptide(L)'
;MKSAKKMKMGKFLKTAFCALGMFACACANAALVWDANNGWTVQGGVLANVLGENVNVQNALEAMNEGKKAFDEGDYWLALGYYRTVVRDYPNSIFAPEAYYQMAMVYQARGQFENAFESLQEIVNRYPDYPNFNLVVGAEYNLGAAVQGGATPYLWGWIPWFTNYKDAITYYEAVVKNAPYSDYAPIALINIALVAEQEDTYEVAFDALDRLINTYPKSLFTSDAYLQMAKVYRKLVEGPEYDQEPTRNAISFFHDYLILFPHEAEVANAEEGLEQMEDTLARSRLLMGDFFYYYRNNSLAASIFYNETITIAPRSPAADEARAQLEKIEKGILAPMTPYDWFWGRYEKPTVDQFEDETRIEELNNDEFEIMSLDAFLSTPGAVVEERLTPDGQPVSTQYFAPLFGEDLDDFLMQNESANPPASGGASVDSYSKPPSSMVEAAKKVRAEESAGKKAGGASADGAPAASDSPARPQSGGSESAGKK
;
A
#
# COMPACT_ATOMS: atom_id res chain seq x y z
N MET A 1 -12.16 -64.06 5.47
CA MET A 1 -13.28 -64.27 4.52
C MET A 1 -13.53 -62.98 3.75
N LYS A 2 -13.73 -63.06 2.42
CA LYS A 2 -14.44 -62.13 1.49
C LYS A 2 -14.40 -60.62 1.83
N SER A 3 -13.69 -59.74 1.10
CA SER A 3 -13.84 -59.35 -0.32
C SER A 3 -15.05 -58.43 -0.64
N ALA A 4 -14.81 -57.49 -1.57
CA ALA A 4 -15.67 -56.36 -2.01
C ALA A 4 -15.79 -55.19 -0.99
N LYS A 5 -15.84 -53.92 -1.41
CA LYS A 5 -16.34 -53.39 -2.69
C LYS A 5 -15.71 -52.04 -3.10
N LYS A 6 -14.68 -52.02 -3.97
CA LYS A 6 -14.24 -50.79 -4.68
C LYS A 6 -15.31 -50.36 -5.70
N MET A 7 -16.23 -49.46 -5.32
CA MET A 7 -17.24 -48.92 -6.23
C MET A 7 -16.76 -47.67 -6.98
N LYS A 8 -16.23 -47.91 -8.19
CA LYS A 8 -16.32 -47.09 -9.42
C LYS A 8 -16.70 -45.59 -9.28
N MET A 9 -15.82 -44.77 -8.68
CA MET A 9 -15.91 -43.29 -8.72
C MET A 9 -16.08 -42.77 -10.16
N GLY A 10 -15.32 -43.32 -11.11
CA GLY A 10 -15.33 -42.93 -12.52
C GLY A 10 -16.60 -43.28 -13.31
N LYS A 11 -17.64 -43.87 -12.70
CA LYS A 11 -18.98 -43.95 -13.31
C LYS A 11 -19.87 -42.78 -12.91
N PHE A 12 -19.81 -42.34 -11.64
CA PHE A 12 -20.59 -41.19 -11.16
C PHE A 12 -20.20 -39.89 -11.86
N LEU A 13 -18.89 -39.66 -12.07
CA LEU A 13 -18.41 -38.49 -12.81
C LEU A 13 -18.95 -38.45 -14.25
N LYS A 14 -18.98 -39.60 -14.94
CA LYS A 14 -19.50 -39.69 -16.32
C LYS A 14 -21.02 -39.52 -16.38
N THR A 15 -21.78 -40.05 -15.42
CA THR A 15 -23.23 -39.84 -15.37
C THR A 15 -23.60 -38.40 -14.99
N ALA A 16 -22.82 -37.74 -14.13
CA ALA A 16 -23.01 -36.32 -13.83
C ALA A 16 -22.74 -35.44 -15.06
N PHE A 17 -21.68 -35.74 -15.83
CA PHE A 17 -21.37 -35.03 -17.07
C PHE A 17 -22.46 -35.22 -18.14
N CYS A 18 -23.02 -36.44 -18.28
CA CYS A 18 -24.15 -36.69 -19.16
C CYS A 18 -25.47 -36.03 -18.68
N ALA A 19 -25.68 -35.90 -17.38
CA ALA A 19 -26.85 -35.22 -16.82
C ALA A 19 -26.78 -33.69 -17.04
N LEU A 20 -25.62 -33.07 -16.84
CA LEU A 20 -25.35 -31.68 -17.19
C LEU A 20 -25.52 -31.43 -18.70
N GLY A 21 -25.01 -32.33 -19.55
CA GLY A 21 -25.21 -32.27 -21.00
C GLY A 21 -26.68 -32.34 -21.42
N MET A 22 -27.48 -33.20 -20.78
CA MET A 22 -28.93 -33.28 -21.06
C MET A 22 -29.73 -32.10 -20.51
N PHE A 23 -29.33 -31.50 -19.38
CA PHE A 23 -29.97 -30.27 -18.89
C PHE A 23 -29.66 -29.06 -19.79
N ALA A 24 -28.44 -28.97 -20.34
CA ALA A 24 -28.09 -27.93 -21.31
C ALA A 24 -28.92 -28.03 -22.62
N CYS A 25 -29.26 -29.25 -23.06
CA CYS A 25 -30.14 -29.45 -24.22
C CYS A 25 -31.59 -28.97 -24.01
N ALA A 26 -32.09 -28.93 -22.78
CA ALA A 26 -33.48 -28.53 -22.51
C ALA A 26 -33.73 -27.01 -22.61
N CYS A 27 -32.68 -26.20 -22.55
CA CYS A 27 -32.74 -24.74 -22.67
C CYS A 27 -32.53 -24.24 -24.12
N ALA A 28 -32.26 -25.13 -25.06
CA ALA A 28 -31.87 -24.82 -26.43
C ALA A 28 -33.04 -24.89 -27.41
N ASN A 29 -34.05 -24.03 -27.24
CA ASN A 29 -35.06 -23.79 -28.27
C ASN A 29 -34.43 -22.93 -29.39
N ALA A 30 -33.72 -23.60 -30.30
CA ALA A 30 -33.13 -22.99 -31.49
C ALA A 30 -33.78 -23.57 -32.74
N ALA A 31 -34.25 -22.72 -33.66
CA ALA A 31 -34.85 -23.15 -34.90
C ALA A 31 -33.77 -23.31 -35.97
N LEU A 32 -33.62 -24.51 -36.52
CA LEU A 32 -32.83 -24.73 -37.74
C LEU A 32 -33.66 -24.28 -38.95
N VAL A 33 -33.28 -23.15 -39.53
CA VAL A 33 -33.96 -22.52 -40.67
C VAL A 33 -33.03 -22.58 -41.88
N TRP A 34 -33.56 -22.89 -43.06
CA TRP A 34 -32.77 -22.98 -44.28
C TRP A 34 -32.99 -21.73 -45.14
N ASP A 35 -31.89 -21.08 -45.53
CA ASP A 35 -31.84 -19.93 -46.43
C ASP A 35 -31.11 -20.34 -47.73
N ALA A 36 -31.65 -19.92 -48.87
CA ALA A 36 -31.07 -20.19 -50.18
C ALA A 36 -29.68 -19.55 -50.39
N ASN A 37 -29.36 -18.47 -49.68
CA ASN A 37 -28.06 -17.80 -49.77
C ASN A 37 -27.04 -18.34 -48.75
N ASN A 38 -27.50 -18.73 -47.56
CA ASN A 38 -26.66 -18.99 -46.40
C ASN A 38 -26.68 -20.45 -45.91
N GLY A 39 -27.53 -21.31 -46.48
CA GLY A 39 -27.67 -22.71 -46.09
C GLY A 39 -28.47 -22.89 -44.79
N TRP A 40 -28.09 -23.89 -43.98
CA TRP A 40 -28.71 -24.12 -42.66
C TRP A 40 -28.21 -23.09 -41.66
N THR A 41 -29.09 -22.22 -41.19
CA THR A 41 -28.84 -21.22 -40.15
C THR A 41 -29.57 -21.62 -38.86
N VAL A 42 -29.02 -21.22 -37.72
CA VAL A 42 -29.62 -21.43 -36.41
C VAL A 42 -30.22 -20.12 -35.96
N GLN A 43 -31.55 -20.01 -35.95
CA GLN A 43 -32.27 -18.81 -35.54
C GLN A 43 -32.81 -18.97 -34.12
N GLY A 44 -32.41 -18.05 -33.25
CA GLY A 44 -32.84 -17.98 -31.85
C GLY A 44 -32.26 -19.06 -30.94
N GLY A 45 -32.44 -18.85 -29.63
CA GLY A 45 -31.95 -19.72 -28.58
C GLY A 45 -30.44 -19.61 -28.34
N VAL A 46 -29.99 -20.11 -27.19
CA VAL A 46 -28.59 -19.97 -26.72
C VAL A 46 -27.55 -20.54 -27.70
N LEU A 47 -27.95 -21.45 -28.60
CA LEU A 47 -27.06 -22.05 -29.60
C LEU A 47 -26.82 -21.17 -30.84
N ALA A 48 -27.75 -20.31 -31.26
CA ALA A 48 -27.51 -19.34 -32.33
C ALA A 48 -26.35 -18.40 -31.93
N ASN A 49 -26.41 -17.93 -30.69
CA ASN A 49 -25.48 -16.99 -30.07
C ASN A 49 -24.08 -17.60 -29.82
N VAL A 50 -23.94 -18.93 -29.81
CA VAL A 50 -22.67 -19.66 -29.61
C VAL A 50 -22.08 -20.17 -30.94
N LEU A 51 -22.92 -20.52 -31.92
CA LEU A 51 -22.47 -21.03 -33.22
C LEU A 51 -22.15 -19.94 -34.23
N GLY A 52 -22.43 -18.67 -33.89
CA GLY A 52 -22.22 -17.53 -34.76
C GLY A 52 -23.39 -17.36 -35.71
N GLU A 53 -24.45 -16.68 -35.26
CA GLU A 53 -25.40 -16.07 -36.17
C GLU A 53 -24.62 -15.14 -37.12
N ASN A 54 -24.76 -15.36 -38.42
CA ASN A 54 -24.13 -14.51 -39.43
C ASN A 54 -24.89 -13.18 -39.49
N VAL A 55 -24.51 -12.27 -38.60
CA VAL A 55 -25.10 -10.94 -38.46
C VAL A 55 -24.84 -10.14 -39.74
N ASN A 56 -25.86 -10.11 -40.61
CA ASN A 56 -25.78 -9.47 -41.92
C ASN A 56 -26.11 -7.98 -41.81
N VAL A 57 -25.13 -7.14 -42.16
CA VAL A 57 -25.17 -5.68 -42.08
C VAL A 57 -24.49 -5.10 -43.31
N GLN A 58 -25.01 -4.00 -43.86
CA GLN A 58 -24.50 -3.39 -45.08
C GLN A 58 -23.26 -2.52 -44.83
N ASN A 59 -23.13 -1.95 -43.63
CA ASN A 59 -22.04 -1.07 -43.25
C ASN A 59 -21.81 -1.01 -41.73
N ALA A 60 -20.66 -0.46 -41.32
CA ALA A 60 -20.29 -0.32 -39.91
C ALA A 60 -21.27 0.53 -39.07
N LEU A 61 -21.93 1.55 -39.63
CA LEU A 61 -22.87 2.38 -38.87
C LEU A 61 -24.15 1.60 -38.52
N GLU A 62 -24.67 0.81 -39.47
CA GLU A 62 -25.79 -0.10 -39.23
C GLU A 62 -25.44 -1.12 -38.14
N ALA A 63 -24.23 -1.71 -38.22
CA ALA A 63 -23.72 -2.62 -37.20
C ALA A 63 -23.61 -1.98 -35.81
N MET A 64 -23.09 -0.75 -35.71
CA MET A 64 -23.03 -0.02 -34.44
C MET A 64 -24.42 0.24 -33.85
N ASN A 65 -25.40 0.61 -34.69
CA ASN A 65 -26.75 0.94 -34.25
C ASN A 65 -27.51 -0.31 -33.74
N GLU A 66 -27.49 -1.41 -34.49
CA GLU A 66 -28.14 -2.66 -34.07
C GLU A 66 -27.38 -3.32 -32.90
N GLY A 67 -26.04 -3.22 -32.85
CA GLY A 67 -25.25 -3.66 -31.71
C GLY A 67 -25.60 -2.91 -30.42
N LYS A 68 -25.80 -1.59 -30.52
CA LYS A 68 -26.29 -0.78 -29.39
C LYS A 68 -27.69 -1.18 -28.96
N LYS A 69 -28.61 -1.34 -29.91
CA LYS A 69 -29.98 -1.77 -29.62
C LYS A 69 -30.02 -3.14 -28.94
N ALA A 70 -29.23 -4.11 -29.41
CA ALA A 70 -29.10 -5.42 -28.77
C ALA A 70 -28.52 -5.31 -27.35
N PHE A 71 -27.59 -4.38 -27.10
CA PHE A 71 -27.07 -4.11 -25.76
C PHE A 71 -28.13 -3.49 -24.84
N ASP A 72 -28.88 -2.49 -25.32
CA ASP A 72 -29.99 -1.84 -24.61
C ASP A 72 -31.15 -2.85 -24.32
N GLU A 73 -31.35 -3.85 -25.18
CA GLU A 73 -32.29 -4.96 -25.01
C GLU A 73 -31.75 -6.10 -24.11
N GLY A 74 -30.46 -6.06 -23.74
CA GLY A 74 -29.80 -7.06 -22.90
C GLY A 74 -29.31 -8.33 -23.62
N ASP A 75 -29.41 -8.43 -24.95
CA ASP A 75 -28.78 -9.51 -25.72
C ASP A 75 -27.30 -9.20 -25.95
N TYR A 76 -26.52 -9.42 -24.90
CA TYR A 76 -25.09 -9.21 -24.89
C TYR A 76 -24.31 -10.07 -25.89
N TRP A 77 -24.85 -11.19 -26.35
CA TRP A 77 -24.16 -12.00 -27.36
C TRP A 77 -24.36 -11.43 -28.76
N LEU A 78 -25.59 -11.05 -29.08
CA LEU A 78 -25.92 -10.40 -30.34
C LEU A 78 -25.20 -9.06 -30.47
N ALA A 79 -25.17 -8.25 -29.41
CA ALA A 79 -24.40 -7.00 -29.34
C ALA A 79 -22.90 -7.21 -29.64
N LEU A 80 -22.25 -8.19 -29.01
CA LEU A 80 -20.86 -8.56 -29.31
C LEU A 80 -20.71 -9.04 -30.75
N GLY A 81 -21.69 -9.72 -31.33
CA GLY A 81 -21.70 -10.14 -32.74
C GLY A 81 -21.61 -8.93 -33.68
N TYR A 82 -22.51 -7.96 -33.52
CA TYR A 82 -22.51 -6.71 -34.27
C TYR A 82 -21.19 -5.94 -34.16
N TYR A 83 -20.68 -5.70 -32.95
CA TYR A 83 -19.43 -4.96 -32.76
C TYR A 83 -18.20 -5.71 -33.28
N ARG A 84 -18.16 -7.05 -33.16
CA ARG A 84 -17.10 -7.88 -33.76
C ARG A 84 -17.07 -7.75 -35.29
N THR A 85 -18.23 -7.63 -35.94
CA THR A 85 -18.31 -7.36 -37.39
C THR A 85 -17.68 -6.01 -37.74
N VAL A 86 -17.88 -4.96 -36.92
CA VAL A 86 -17.23 -3.65 -37.13
C VAL A 86 -15.71 -3.76 -37.10
N VAL A 87 -15.14 -4.34 -36.04
CA VAL A 87 -13.67 -4.41 -35.87
C VAL A 87 -13.00 -5.40 -36.84
N ARG A 88 -13.72 -6.43 -37.30
CA ARG A 88 -13.21 -7.43 -38.27
C ARG A 88 -13.26 -6.93 -39.72
N ASP A 89 -14.42 -6.43 -40.15
CA ASP A 89 -14.69 -6.14 -41.57
C ASP A 89 -14.45 -4.66 -41.93
N TYR A 90 -14.46 -3.78 -40.92
CA TYR A 90 -14.24 -2.34 -41.08
C TYR A 90 -13.16 -1.78 -40.12
N PRO A 91 -11.97 -2.41 -39.96
CA PRO A 91 -10.97 -2.03 -38.95
C PRO A 91 -10.43 -0.60 -39.11
N ASN A 92 -10.40 -0.06 -40.34
CA ASN A 92 -9.93 1.31 -40.60
C ASN A 92 -11.07 2.35 -40.51
N SER A 93 -12.23 1.98 -39.96
CA SER A 93 -13.38 2.87 -39.80
C SER A 93 -13.25 3.73 -38.55
N ILE A 94 -13.81 4.94 -38.59
CA ILE A 94 -14.02 5.78 -37.39
C ILE A 94 -14.84 5.06 -36.30
N PHE A 95 -15.61 4.03 -36.68
CA PHE A 95 -16.41 3.22 -35.76
C PHE A 95 -15.63 2.08 -35.10
N ALA A 96 -14.42 1.74 -35.57
CA ALA A 96 -13.66 0.61 -35.01
C ALA A 96 -13.25 0.81 -33.53
N PRO A 97 -12.65 1.94 -33.10
CA PRO A 97 -12.34 2.14 -31.67
C PRO A 97 -13.60 2.25 -30.80
N GLU A 98 -14.68 2.86 -31.32
CA GLU A 98 -15.97 2.90 -30.61
C GLU A 98 -16.56 1.49 -30.46
N ALA A 99 -16.46 0.62 -31.47
CA ALA A 99 -16.91 -0.77 -31.38
C ALA A 99 -16.12 -1.56 -30.31
N TYR A 100 -14.80 -1.37 -30.22
CA TYR A 100 -13.99 -1.92 -29.13
C TYR A 100 -14.42 -1.41 -27.75
N TYR A 101 -14.72 -0.12 -27.62
CA TYR A 101 -15.22 0.47 -26.37
C TYR A 101 -16.59 -0.12 -25.96
N GLN A 102 -17.52 -0.22 -26.90
CA GLN A 102 -18.82 -0.84 -26.64
C GLN A 102 -18.70 -2.34 -26.34
N MET A 103 -17.78 -3.06 -26.99
CA MET A 103 -17.45 -4.45 -26.62
C MET A 103 -16.98 -4.54 -25.16
N ALA A 104 -16.13 -3.63 -24.69
CA ALA A 104 -15.69 -3.59 -23.31
C ALA A 104 -16.86 -3.40 -22.34
N MET A 105 -17.79 -2.48 -22.63
CA MET A 105 -18.99 -2.26 -21.81
C MET A 105 -19.89 -3.51 -21.77
N VAL A 106 -20.07 -4.19 -22.90
CA VAL A 106 -20.85 -5.44 -22.95
C VAL A 106 -20.15 -6.56 -22.16
N TYR A 107 -18.82 -6.69 -22.26
CA TYR A 107 -18.06 -7.66 -21.49
C TYR A 107 -18.10 -7.38 -19.98
N GLN A 108 -17.97 -6.11 -19.57
CA GLN A 108 -18.10 -5.68 -18.18
C GLN A 108 -19.50 -5.99 -17.61
N ALA A 109 -20.57 -5.71 -18.36
CA ALA A 109 -21.95 -6.06 -17.99
C ALA A 109 -22.18 -7.58 -17.81
N ARG A 110 -21.32 -8.40 -18.42
CA ARG A 110 -21.30 -9.87 -18.30
C ARG A 110 -20.31 -10.40 -17.24
N GLY A 111 -19.63 -9.53 -16.49
CA GLY A 111 -18.57 -9.92 -15.54
C GLY A 111 -17.30 -10.47 -16.20
N GLN A 112 -17.07 -10.19 -17.49
CA GLN A 112 -15.90 -10.67 -18.24
C GLN A 112 -14.81 -9.58 -18.26
N PHE A 113 -14.27 -9.24 -17.08
CA PHE A 113 -13.37 -8.10 -16.90
C PHE A 113 -12.08 -8.18 -17.74
N GLU A 114 -11.50 -9.38 -17.90
CA GLU A 114 -10.34 -9.62 -18.77
C GLU A 114 -10.64 -9.28 -20.24
N ASN A 115 -11.70 -9.84 -20.82
CA ASN A 115 -12.14 -9.53 -22.19
C ASN A 115 -12.49 -8.03 -22.36
N ALA A 116 -13.03 -7.39 -21.31
CA ALA A 116 -13.32 -5.97 -21.31
C ALA A 116 -12.03 -5.14 -21.37
N PHE A 117 -11.06 -5.47 -20.52
CA PHE A 117 -9.74 -4.85 -20.47
C PHE A 117 -8.98 -5.03 -21.79
N GLU A 118 -8.92 -6.24 -22.35
CA GLU A 118 -8.33 -6.50 -23.67
C GLU A 118 -8.96 -5.62 -24.76
N SER A 119 -10.28 -5.46 -24.74
CA SER A 119 -10.99 -4.62 -25.71
C SER A 119 -10.63 -3.13 -25.58
N LEU A 120 -10.41 -2.62 -24.36
CA LEU A 120 -9.92 -1.26 -24.13
C LEU A 120 -8.46 -1.09 -24.59
N GLN A 121 -7.60 -2.06 -24.28
CA GLN A 121 -6.19 -2.07 -24.68
C GLN A 121 -6.03 -2.10 -26.21
N GLU A 122 -6.92 -2.72 -26.97
CA GLU A 122 -6.90 -2.64 -28.44
C GLU A 122 -7.17 -1.22 -28.96
N ILE A 123 -7.92 -0.38 -28.22
CA ILE A 123 -8.07 1.04 -28.53
C ILE A 123 -6.74 1.76 -28.30
N VAL A 124 -6.13 1.58 -27.13
CA VAL A 124 -4.87 2.21 -26.76
C VAL A 124 -3.74 1.86 -27.73
N ASN A 125 -3.65 0.59 -28.14
CA ASN A 125 -2.56 0.09 -28.98
C ASN A 125 -2.74 0.44 -30.47
N ARG A 126 -3.96 0.56 -30.99
CA ARG A 126 -4.22 0.71 -32.44
C ARG A 126 -4.82 2.06 -32.85
N TYR A 127 -5.51 2.74 -31.94
CA TYR A 127 -6.26 3.97 -32.22
C TYR A 127 -5.91 5.08 -31.19
N PRO A 128 -4.63 5.48 -31.07
CA PRO A 128 -4.19 6.48 -30.09
C PRO A 128 -4.75 7.90 -30.37
N ASP A 129 -5.34 8.12 -31.54
CA ASP A 129 -6.03 9.36 -31.94
C ASP A 129 -7.55 9.31 -31.69
N TYR A 130 -8.06 8.27 -31.02
CA TYR A 130 -9.49 8.11 -30.71
C TYR A 130 -10.03 9.32 -29.91
N PRO A 131 -11.02 10.08 -30.44
CA PRO A 131 -11.46 11.34 -29.82
C PRO A 131 -11.98 11.21 -28.38
N ASN A 132 -12.49 10.04 -28.01
CA ASN A 132 -13.05 9.76 -26.68
C ASN A 132 -12.06 8.98 -25.79
N PHE A 133 -10.74 9.10 -26.00
CA PHE A 133 -9.72 8.36 -25.24
C PHE A 133 -9.89 8.44 -23.71
N ASN A 134 -10.32 9.60 -23.18
CA ASN A 134 -10.61 9.75 -21.74
C ASN A 134 -11.71 8.81 -21.20
N LEU A 135 -12.65 8.36 -22.06
CA LEU A 135 -13.64 7.33 -21.69
C LEU A 135 -12.99 5.94 -21.58
N VAL A 136 -11.97 5.65 -22.38
CA VAL A 136 -11.19 4.40 -22.32
C VAL A 136 -10.46 4.34 -20.98
N VAL A 137 -9.72 5.39 -20.63
CA VAL A 137 -9.00 5.51 -19.35
C VAL A 137 -9.96 5.40 -18.15
N GLY A 138 -11.11 6.08 -18.20
CA GLY A 138 -12.15 5.96 -17.18
C GLY A 138 -12.75 4.55 -17.09
N ALA A 139 -12.89 3.84 -18.21
CA ALA A 139 -13.34 2.45 -18.23
C ALA A 139 -12.28 1.49 -17.65
N GLU A 140 -10.99 1.68 -17.96
CA GLU A 140 -9.88 0.91 -17.35
C GLU A 140 -9.87 1.08 -15.83
N TYR A 141 -10.01 2.32 -15.34
CA TYR A 141 -10.17 2.61 -13.92
C TYR A 141 -11.40 1.92 -13.30
N ASN A 142 -12.56 1.99 -13.97
CA ASN A 142 -13.80 1.38 -13.50
C ASN A 142 -13.74 -0.16 -13.45
N LEU A 143 -12.94 -0.81 -14.30
CA LEU A 143 -12.66 -2.24 -14.21
C LEU A 143 -11.84 -2.56 -12.94
N GLY A 144 -10.80 -1.78 -12.66
CA GLY A 144 -10.02 -1.89 -11.42
C GLY A 144 -10.90 -1.73 -10.18
N ALA A 145 -11.73 -0.68 -10.15
CA ALA A 145 -12.65 -0.39 -9.06
C ALA A 145 -13.72 -1.48 -8.87
N ALA A 146 -14.23 -2.08 -9.95
CA ALA A 146 -15.17 -3.19 -9.87
C ALA A 146 -14.53 -4.43 -9.22
N VAL A 147 -13.32 -4.81 -9.64
CA VAL A 147 -12.61 -5.98 -9.07
C VAL A 147 -12.20 -5.73 -7.62
N GLN A 148 -11.68 -4.54 -7.30
CA GLN A 148 -11.38 -4.11 -5.92
C GLN A 148 -12.63 -4.13 -5.04
N GLY A 149 -13.80 -3.74 -5.58
CA GLY A 149 -15.09 -3.84 -4.90
C GLY A 149 -15.63 -5.27 -4.72
N GLY A 150 -14.85 -6.30 -5.08
CA GLY A 150 -15.21 -7.71 -4.92
C GLY A 150 -16.14 -8.25 -6.02
N ALA A 151 -16.23 -7.60 -7.18
CA ALA A 151 -17.03 -8.12 -8.29
C ALA A 151 -16.41 -9.41 -8.84
N THR A 152 -17.15 -10.52 -8.73
CA THR A 152 -16.68 -11.84 -9.18
C THR A 152 -16.58 -11.90 -10.71
N PRO A 153 -15.42 -12.29 -11.28
CA PRO A 153 -15.33 -12.53 -12.72
C PRO A 153 -16.19 -13.74 -13.12
N TYR A 154 -16.80 -13.70 -14.31
CA TYR A 154 -17.66 -14.76 -14.83
C TYR A 154 -17.04 -15.42 -16.06
N LEU A 155 -16.54 -16.64 -15.90
CA LEU A 155 -16.07 -17.45 -17.01
C LEU A 155 -17.22 -17.73 -17.98
N TRP A 156 -17.00 -17.39 -19.25
CA TRP A 156 -17.99 -17.39 -20.33
C TRP A 156 -19.27 -16.57 -20.05
N GLY A 157 -19.31 -15.76 -18.99
CA GLY A 157 -20.45 -14.93 -18.58
C GLY A 157 -21.58 -15.67 -17.85
N TRP A 158 -21.32 -16.86 -17.30
CA TRP A 158 -22.33 -17.62 -16.52
C TRP A 158 -21.78 -18.48 -15.38
N ILE A 159 -20.46 -18.75 -15.34
CA ILE A 159 -19.82 -19.48 -14.25
C ILE A 159 -19.03 -18.47 -13.40
N PRO A 160 -19.44 -18.16 -12.15
CA PRO A 160 -18.67 -17.27 -11.29
C PRO A 160 -17.33 -17.90 -10.91
N TRP A 161 -16.29 -17.08 -10.89
CA TRP A 161 -14.93 -17.46 -10.51
C TRP A 161 -14.45 -16.60 -9.32
N PHE A 162 -13.31 -16.98 -8.75
CA PHE A 162 -12.72 -16.25 -7.62
C PHE A 162 -12.21 -14.87 -8.06
N THR A 163 -12.46 -13.86 -7.23
CA THR A 163 -11.87 -12.52 -7.39
C THR A 163 -10.36 -12.59 -7.18
N ASN A 164 -9.59 -12.05 -8.12
CA ASN A 164 -8.15 -11.89 -8.00
C ASN A 164 -7.81 -10.40 -7.91
N TYR A 165 -7.43 -9.92 -6.72
CA TYR A 165 -7.12 -8.51 -6.50
C TYR A 165 -5.90 -8.02 -7.29
N LYS A 166 -5.04 -8.94 -7.76
CA LYS A 166 -3.93 -8.62 -8.69
C LYS A 166 -4.42 -8.15 -10.06
N ASP A 167 -5.63 -8.54 -10.47
CA ASP A 167 -6.24 -8.05 -11.71
C ASP A 167 -6.62 -6.56 -11.55
N ALA A 168 -7.09 -6.15 -10.37
CA ALA A 168 -7.37 -4.74 -10.08
C ALA A 168 -6.11 -3.87 -10.16
N ILE A 169 -5.01 -4.33 -9.55
CA ILE A 169 -3.68 -3.67 -9.67
C ILE A 169 -3.27 -3.58 -11.15
N THR A 170 -3.45 -4.66 -11.93
CA THR A 170 -3.12 -4.69 -13.36
C THR A 170 -3.91 -3.65 -14.17
N TYR A 171 -5.20 -3.50 -13.90
CA TYR A 171 -6.06 -2.52 -14.59
C TYR A 171 -5.72 -1.08 -14.19
N TYR A 172 -5.39 -0.84 -12.92
CA TYR A 172 -4.93 0.47 -12.47
C TYR A 172 -3.55 0.85 -12.99
N GLU A 173 -2.60 -0.09 -13.09
CA GLU A 173 -1.29 0.16 -13.69
C GLU A 173 -1.41 0.53 -15.17
N ALA A 174 -2.38 -0.07 -15.88
CA ALA A 174 -2.70 0.34 -17.24
C ALA A 174 -3.15 1.80 -17.32
N VAL A 175 -4.03 2.27 -16.43
CA VAL A 175 -4.44 3.68 -16.35
C VAL A 175 -3.23 4.61 -16.20
N VAL A 176 -2.32 4.31 -15.26
CA VAL A 176 -1.12 5.13 -14.99
C VAL A 176 -0.17 5.12 -16.19
N LYS A 177 0.03 3.96 -16.83
CA LYS A 177 0.91 3.79 -17.99
C LYS A 177 0.36 4.45 -19.26
N ASN A 178 -0.94 4.29 -19.51
CA ASN A 178 -1.61 4.73 -20.73
C ASN A 178 -1.90 6.24 -20.70
N ALA A 179 -2.18 6.79 -19.52
CA ALA A 179 -2.58 8.17 -19.34
C ALA A 179 -1.95 8.82 -18.08
N PRO A 180 -0.61 8.93 -18.00
CA PRO A 180 0.13 9.46 -16.84
C PRO A 180 -0.12 10.95 -16.54
N TYR A 181 -0.88 11.65 -17.39
CA TYR A 181 -1.31 13.04 -17.15
C TYR A 181 -2.82 13.18 -16.97
N SER A 182 -3.54 12.06 -16.82
CA SER A 182 -4.98 12.07 -16.53
C SER A 182 -5.27 12.26 -15.05
N ASP A 183 -6.42 12.83 -14.74
CA ASP A 183 -6.93 12.94 -13.36
C ASP A 183 -7.09 11.55 -12.70
N TYR A 184 -7.22 10.48 -13.49
CA TYR A 184 -7.31 9.10 -13.01
C TYR A 184 -5.97 8.51 -12.55
N ALA A 185 -4.82 8.99 -13.03
CA ALA A 185 -3.52 8.40 -12.72
C ALA A 185 -3.17 8.43 -11.21
N PRO A 186 -3.27 9.56 -10.47
CA PRO A 186 -3.06 9.55 -9.03
C PRO A 186 -4.12 8.76 -8.27
N ILE A 187 -5.37 8.69 -8.77
CA ILE A 187 -6.46 7.90 -8.18
C ILE A 187 -6.16 6.39 -8.34
N ALA A 188 -5.62 5.98 -9.48
CA ALA A 188 -5.20 4.62 -9.74
C ALA A 188 -4.04 4.22 -8.81
N LEU A 189 -3.02 5.09 -8.62
CA LEU A 189 -1.90 4.82 -7.73
C LEU A 189 -2.31 4.61 -6.26
N ILE A 190 -3.16 5.48 -5.69
CA ILE A 190 -3.61 5.28 -4.30
C ILE A 190 -4.44 4.00 -4.16
N ASN A 191 -5.24 3.64 -5.18
CA ASN A 191 -5.99 2.38 -5.15
C ASN A 191 -5.10 1.14 -5.36
N ILE A 192 -4.02 1.21 -6.15
CA ILE A 192 -2.99 0.14 -6.20
C ILE A 192 -2.42 -0.07 -4.79
N ALA A 193 -2.07 1.01 -4.09
CA ALA A 193 -1.52 0.92 -2.75
C ALA A 193 -2.50 0.30 -1.74
N LEU A 194 -3.77 0.70 -1.76
CA LEU A 194 -4.82 0.14 -0.90
C LEU A 194 -5.08 -1.35 -1.18
N VAL A 195 -5.10 -1.76 -2.46
CA VAL A 195 -5.27 -3.17 -2.84
C VAL A 195 -4.02 -3.98 -2.46
N ALA A 196 -2.83 -3.44 -2.67
CA ALA A 196 -1.57 -4.07 -2.29
C ALA A 196 -1.41 -4.23 -0.77
N GLU A 197 -1.91 -3.26 0.03
CA GLU A 197 -1.99 -3.35 1.48
C GLU A 197 -2.97 -4.43 1.97
N GLN A 198 -4.08 -4.62 1.26
CA GLN A 198 -5.07 -5.66 1.57
C GLN A 198 -4.52 -7.08 1.32
N GLU A 199 -3.67 -7.24 0.32
CA GLU A 199 -3.05 -8.52 -0.08
C GLU A 199 -1.70 -8.78 0.62
N ASP A 200 -1.33 -7.98 1.63
CA ASP A 200 -0.02 -8.01 2.33
C ASP A 200 1.21 -7.85 1.42
N THR A 201 1.03 -7.32 0.20
CA THR A 201 2.10 -7.08 -0.79
C THR A 201 2.70 -5.67 -0.64
N TYR A 202 3.32 -5.41 0.52
CA TYR A 202 3.77 -4.08 0.93
C TYR A 202 4.76 -3.40 -0.03
N GLU A 203 5.63 -4.15 -0.71
CA GLU A 203 6.54 -3.62 -1.74
C GLU A 203 5.80 -2.87 -2.87
N VAL A 204 4.66 -3.40 -3.31
CA VAL A 204 3.82 -2.79 -4.37
C VAL A 204 3.08 -1.56 -3.82
N ALA A 205 2.72 -1.57 -2.53
CA ALA A 205 2.13 -0.40 -1.89
C ALA A 205 3.14 0.75 -1.78
N PHE A 206 4.39 0.46 -1.40
CA PHE A 206 5.46 1.46 -1.33
C PHE A 206 5.76 2.08 -2.71
N ASP A 207 5.92 1.26 -3.76
CA ASP A 207 6.15 1.77 -5.13
C ASP A 207 5.02 2.70 -5.59
N ALA A 208 3.76 2.30 -5.42
CA ALA A 208 2.63 3.09 -5.88
C ALA A 208 2.46 4.41 -5.10
N LEU A 209 2.72 4.41 -3.79
CA LEU A 209 2.67 5.61 -2.94
C LEU A 209 3.82 6.57 -3.25
N ASP A 210 5.04 6.06 -3.42
CA ASP A 210 6.22 6.86 -3.80
C ASP A 210 6.01 7.52 -5.17
N ARG A 211 5.56 6.75 -6.17
CA ARG A 211 5.19 7.26 -7.49
C ARG A 211 4.11 8.34 -7.40
N LEU A 212 3.13 8.21 -6.49
CA LEU A 212 2.09 9.22 -6.31
C LEU A 212 2.69 10.51 -5.75
N ILE A 213 3.45 10.43 -4.65
CA ILE A 213 4.08 11.58 -3.99
C ILE A 213 5.02 12.31 -4.94
N ASN A 214 5.93 11.58 -5.60
CA ASN A 214 6.98 12.16 -6.43
C ASN A 214 6.48 12.65 -7.80
N THR A 215 5.53 11.95 -8.43
CA THR A 215 5.05 12.31 -9.78
C THR A 215 3.87 13.29 -9.73
N TYR A 216 3.03 13.22 -8.69
CA TYR A 216 1.80 14.01 -8.57
C TYR A 216 1.74 14.82 -7.25
N PRO A 217 2.76 15.61 -6.86
CA PRO A 217 2.80 16.32 -5.56
C PRO A 217 1.75 17.44 -5.38
N LYS A 218 0.92 17.69 -6.40
CA LYS A 218 -0.22 18.64 -6.37
C LYS A 218 -1.58 17.93 -6.43
N SER A 219 -1.60 16.61 -6.31
CA SER A 219 -2.82 15.82 -6.30
C SER A 219 -3.59 16.05 -4.99
N LEU A 220 -4.92 15.97 -5.06
CA LEU A 220 -5.74 15.90 -3.85
C LEU A 220 -5.45 14.65 -3.00
N PHE A 221 -4.88 13.61 -3.63
CA PHE A 221 -4.50 12.35 -2.97
C PHE A 221 -3.05 12.34 -2.45
N THR A 222 -2.30 13.43 -2.56
CA THR A 222 -0.92 13.48 -2.05
C THR A 222 -0.92 13.39 -0.52
N SER A 223 -1.83 14.08 0.16
CA SER A 223 -2.00 13.99 1.62
C SER A 223 -2.36 12.58 2.06
N ASP A 224 -3.33 11.95 1.39
CA ASP A 224 -3.69 10.54 1.59
C ASP A 224 -2.48 9.61 1.41
N ALA A 225 -1.63 9.86 0.41
CA ALA A 225 -0.46 9.02 0.14
C ALA A 225 0.59 9.09 1.25
N TYR A 226 0.92 10.28 1.78
CA TYR A 226 1.82 10.42 2.93
C TYR A 226 1.28 9.68 4.17
N LEU A 227 -0.01 9.86 4.47
CA LEU A 227 -0.65 9.18 5.60
C LEU A 227 -0.71 7.67 5.41
N GLN A 228 -1.00 7.22 4.20
CA GLN A 228 -1.05 5.81 3.85
C GLN A 228 0.34 5.16 3.92
N MET A 229 1.39 5.89 3.53
CA MET A 229 2.78 5.45 3.67
C MET A 229 3.12 5.16 5.15
N ALA A 230 2.77 6.09 6.05
CA ALA A 230 2.94 5.90 7.49
C ALA A 230 2.12 4.71 8.02
N LYS A 231 0.87 4.55 7.56
CA LYS A 231 -0.01 3.41 7.91
C LYS A 231 0.57 2.07 7.45
N VAL A 232 1.20 2.01 6.27
CA VAL A 232 1.88 0.81 5.75
C VAL A 232 3.14 0.48 6.54
N TYR A 233 4.04 1.45 6.79
CA TYR A 233 5.22 1.20 7.63
C TYR A 233 4.83 0.74 9.04
N ARG A 234 3.79 1.33 9.64
CA ARG A 234 3.26 0.91 10.95
C ARG A 234 2.77 -0.55 10.97
N LYS A 235 2.26 -1.09 9.85
CA LYS A 235 1.87 -2.51 9.75
C LYS A 235 3.08 -3.47 9.79
N LEU A 236 4.26 -3.01 9.41
CA LEU A 236 5.51 -3.79 9.46
C LEU A 236 6.20 -3.76 10.84
N VAL A 237 5.67 -3.02 11.81
CA VAL A 237 6.24 -2.95 13.17
C VAL A 237 5.82 -4.16 13.98
N GLU A 238 6.74 -5.11 14.16
CA GLU A 238 6.50 -6.35 14.94
C GLU A 238 6.49 -6.14 16.46
N GLY A 239 7.10 -5.06 16.95
CA GLY A 239 7.19 -4.71 18.38
C GLY A 239 8.48 -3.98 18.75
N PRO A 240 8.63 -3.50 20.00
CA PRO A 240 9.83 -2.78 20.45
C PRO A 240 11.10 -3.65 20.56
N GLU A 241 10.97 -4.98 20.61
CA GLU A 241 12.08 -5.94 20.65
C GLU A 241 12.76 -6.16 19.29
N TYR A 242 12.08 -5.78 18.20
CA TYR A 242 12.44 -6.11 16.82
C TYR A 242 13.19 -4.94 16.15
N ASP A 243 13.47 -5.05 14.83
CA ASP A 243 14.02 -3.91 14.11
C ASP A 243 13.04 -2.74 14.11
N GLN A 244 13.58 -1.55 14.35
CA GLN A 244 12.86 -0.29 14.46
C GLN A 244 12.98 0.57 13.19
N GLU A 245 13.52 0.05 12.09
CA GLU A 245 13.52 0.75 10.80
C GLU A 245 12.09 1.09 10.34
N PRO A 246 11.12 0.16 10.32
CA PRO A 246 9.74 0.51 9.96
C PRO A 246 9.12 1.52 10.94
N THR A 247 9.43 1.41 12.24
CA THR A 247 8.98 2.37 13.26
C THR A 247 9.50 3.78 12.98
N ARG A 248 10.79 3.93 12.66
CA ARG A 248 11.39 5.22 12.29
C ARG A 248 10.78 5.80 11.01
N ASN A 249 10.58 4.97 9.99
CA ASN A 249 9.98 5.41 8.73
C ASN A 249 8.52 5.85 8.93
N ALA A 250 7.74 5.12 9.74
CA ALA A 250 6.37 5.51 10.12
C ALA A 250 6.35 6.87 10.85
N ILE A 251 7.26 7.08 11.82
CA ILE A 251 7.42 8.36 12.52
C ILE A 251 7.70 9.49 11.53
N SER A 252 8.65 9.32 10.61
CA SER A 252 8.97 10.32 9.59
C SER A 252 7.76 10.69 8.73
N PHE A 253 7.06 9.70 8.16
CA PHE A 253 5.90 9.96 7.31
C PHE A 253 4.70 10.56 8.07
N PHE A 254 4.50 10.23 9.35
CA PHE A 254 3.50 10.92 10.17
C PHE A 254 3.90 12.38 10.47
N HIS A 255 5.16 12.66 10.81
CA HIS A 255 5.65 14.03 11.00
C HIS A 255 5.50 14.85 9.71
N ASP A 256 5.94 14.31 8.57
CA ASP A 256 5.80 14.96 7.27
C ASP A 256 4.33 15.26 6.94
N TYR A 257 3.43 14.30 7.18
CA TYR A 257 1.99 14.52 7.01
C TYR A 257 1.46 15.67 7.88
N LEU A 258 1.81 15.69 9.16
CA LEU A 258 1.38 16.73 10.11
C LEU A 258 1.97 18.12 9.79
N ILE A 259 3.17 18.18 9.23
CA ILE A 259 3.84 19.42 8.82
C ILE A 259 3.26 19.95 7.51
N LEU A 260 3.05 19.08 6.51
CA LEU A 260 2.61 19.46 5.16
C LEU A 260 1.09 19.67 5.07
N PHE A 261 0.31 18.92 5.85
CA PHE A 261 -1.16 18.89 5.77
C PHE A 261 -1.88 19.15 7.12
N PRO A 262 -1.53 20.24 7.86
CA PRO A 262 -1.97 20.48 9.25
C PRO A 262 -3.46 20.80 9.44
N HIS A 263 -4.27 20.73 8.37
CA HIS A 263 -5.69 21.08 8.36
C HIS A 263 -6.59 20.00 7.75
N GLU A 264 -6.03 18.83 7.44
CA GLU A 264 -6.79 17.69 6.92
C GLU A 264 -7.60 16.97 7.99
N ALA A 265 -8.63 16.23 7.57
CA ALA A 265 -9.54 15.54 8.48
C ALA A 265 -8.86 14.46 9.34
N GLU A 266 -7.81 13.82 8.82
CA GLU A 266 -7.10 12.71 9.46
C GLU A 266 -5.96 13.15 10.40
N VAL A 267 -5.75 14.46 10.62
CA VAL A 267 -4.67 14.98 11.51
C VAL A 267 -4.68 14.31 12.89
N ALA A 268 -5.85 14.15 13.52
CA ALA A 268 -5.94 13.49 14.83
C ALA A 268 -5.53 12.01 14.81
N ASN A 269 -5.85 11.29 13.71
CA ASN A 269 -5.44 9.89 13.53
C ASN A 269 -3.93 9.78 13.25
N ALA A 270 -3.34 10.79 12.60
CA ALA A 270 -1.91 10.89 12.36
C ALA A 270 -1.14 11.24 13.65
N GLU A 271 -1.66 12.14 14.48
CA GLU A 271 -1.11 12.43 15.83
C GLU A 271 -1.12 11.17 16.71
N GLU A 272 -2.24 10.42 16.75
CA GLU A 272 -2.32 9.15 17.50
C GLU A 272 -1.35 8.10 16.95
N GLY A 273 -1.29 7.94 15.62
CA GLY A 273 -0.36 7.02 14.96
C GLY A 273 1.10 7.35 15.24
N LEU A 274 1.44 8.64 15.27
CA LEU A 274 2.77 9.13 15.64
C LEU A 274 3.10 8.80 17.10
N GLU A 275 2.22 9.14 18.05
CA GLU A 275 2.45 8.88 19.49
C GLU A 275 2.66 7.38 19.77
N GLN A 276 1.91 6.50 19.09
CA GLN A 276 2.10 5.05 19.19
C GLN A 276 3.47 4.59 18.68
N MET A 277 3.97 5.14 17.58
CA MET A 277 5.28 4.79 17.03
C MET A 277 6.43 5.39 17.86
N GLU A 278 6.27 6.61 18.36
CA GLU A 278 7.22 7.23 19.28
C GLU A 278 7.33 6.47 20.62
N ASP A 279 6.22 6.01 21.22
CA ASP A 279 6.30 5.10 22.39
C ASP A 279 6.99 3.78 22.03
N THR A 280 6.68 3.18 20.88
CA THR A 280 7.30 1.92 20.45
C THR A 280 8.82 2.04 20.29
N LEU A 281 9.28 3.11 19.62
CA LEU A 281 10.70 3.39 19.43
C LEU A 281 11.40 3.69 20.77
N ALA A 282 10.76 4.47 21.65
CA ALA A 282 11.28 4.75 22.98
C ALA A 282 11.35 3.47 23.83
N ARG A 283 10.31 2.62 23.79
CA ARG A 283 10.21 1.35 24.50
C ARG A 283 11.30 0.36 24.07
N SER A 284 11.72 0.38 22.80
CA SER A 284 12.89 -0.37 22.34
C SER A 284 14.16 0.01 23.13
N ARG A 285 14.36 1.30 23.44
CA ARG A 285 15.47 1.77 24.30
C ARG A 285 15.23 1.48 25.77
N LEU A 286 14.00 1.56 26.26
CA LEU A 286 13.65 1.16 27.63
C LEU A 286 14.07 -0.30 27.90
N LEU A 287 13.74 -1.21 26.98
CA LEU A 287 14.08 -2.64 27.07
C LEU A 287 15.60 -2.88 27.08
N MET A 288 16.37 -2.11 26.31
CA MET A 288 17.84 -2.15 26.39
C MET A 288 18.35 -1.65 27.74
N GLY A 289 17.78 -0.57 28.29
CA GLY A 289 18.09 -0.08 29.63
C GLY A 289 17.80 -1.11 30.72
N ASP A 290 16.63 -1.73 30.66
CA ASP A 290 16.23 -2.83 31.54
C ASP A 290 17.17 -4.04 31.39
N PHE A 291 17.60 -4.40 30.18
CA PHE A 291 18.58 -5.46 29.99
C PHE A 291 19.89 -5.17 30.75
N PHE A 292 20.42 -3.96 30.65
CA PHE A 292 21.65 -3.57 31.35
C PHE A 292 21.47 -3.46 32.87
N TYR A 293 20.31 -3.01 33.34
CA TYR A 293 20.02 -2.88 34.76
C TYR A 293 19.78 -4.25 35.43
N TYR A 294 18.88 -5.07 34.90
CA TYR A 294 18.46 -6.33 35.50
C TYR A 294 19.44 -7.50 35.26
N TYR A 295 20.07 -7.59 34.08
CA TYR A 295 20.89 -8.76 33.71
C TYR A 295 22.40 -8.49 33.64
N ARG A 296 22.81 -7.23 33.49
CA ARG A 296 24.24 -6.83 33.48
C ARG A 296 24.68 -6.06 34.71
N ASN A 297 23.77 -5.81 35.67
CA ASN A 297 24.08 -5.09 36.91
C ASN A 297 24.81 -3.75 36.66
N ASN A 298 24.53 -3.10 35.51
CA ASN A 298 25.27 -1.95 34.99
C ASN A 298 24.34 -0.73 34.90
N SER A 299 24.12 -0.10 36.05
CA SER A 299 23.28 1.08 36.17
C SER A 299 23.74 2.28 35.33
N LEU A 300 25.05 2.37 35.02
CA LEU A 300 25.57 3.43 34.16
C LEU A 300 25.12 3.24 32.71
N ALA A 301 25.32 2.06 32.13
CA ALA A 301 24.81 1.75 30.80
C ALA A 301 23.28 1.86 30.74
N ALA A 302 22.57 1.33 31.74
CA ALA A 302 21.11 1.44 31.83
C ALA A 302 20.62 2.90 31.81
N SER A 303 21.28 3.78 32.57
CA SER A 303 20.92 5.20 32.63
C SER A 303 21.07 5.93 31.28
N ILE A 304 21.99 5.51 30.41
CA ILE A 304 22.13 6.06 29.06
C ILE A 304 20.88 5.72 28.23
N PHE A 305 20.47 4.46 28.19
CA PHE A 305 19.28 4.01 27.45
C PHE A 305 17.97 4.58 28.02
N TYR A 306 17.86 4.75 29.34
CA TYR A 306 16.70 5.42 29.94
C TYR A 306 16.64 6.91 29.59
N ASN A 307 17.79 7.62 29.56
CA ASN A 307 17.83 8.99 29.07
C ASN A 307 17.52 9.07 27.56
N GLU A 308 17.97 8.11 26.74
CA GLU A 308 17.62 8.01 25.33
C GLU A 308 16.11 7.81 25.14
N THR A 309 15.49 6.91 25.91
CA THR A 309 14.03 6.68 25.96
C THR A 309 13.27 7.99 26.20
N ILE A 310 13.68 8.75 27.21
CA ILE A 310 13.08 10.05 27.57
C ILE A 310 13.31 11.11 26.48
N THR A 311 14.41 11.02 25.74
CA THR A 311 14.76 11.97 24.68
C THR A 311 13.95 11.71 23.41
N ILE A 312 13.73 10.44 23.06
CA ILE A 312 12.95 10.02 21.87
C ILE A 312 11.50 10.48 22.01
N ALA A 313 10.82 10.12 23.11
CA ALA A 313 9.41 10.39 23.29
C ALA A 313 9.11 10.95 24.69
N PRO A 314 9.40 12.24 24.97
CA PRO A 314 9.36 12.79 26.34
C PRO A 314 8.00 12.72 27.05
N ARG A 315 6.90 12.44 26.35
CA ARG A 315 5.55 12.33 26.91
C ARG A 315 4.97 10.91 26.87
N SER A 316 5.72 9.93 26.37
CA SER A 316 5.22 8.57 26.23
C SER A 316 5.21 7.81 27.57
N PRO A 317 4.36 6.76 27.71
CA PRO A 317 4.43 5.83 28.82
C PRO A 317 5.84 5.25 29.07
N ALA A 318 6.58 4.90 28.01
CA ALA A 318 7.94 4.39 28.13
C ALA A 318 8.91 5.40 28.76
N ALA A 319 8.74 6.71 28.52
CA ALA A 319 9.55 7.74 29.16
C ALA A 319 9.22 7.90 30.66
N ASP A 320 7.97 7.70 31.08
CA ASP A 320 7.61 7.67 32.50
C ASP A 320 8.15 6.43 33.22
N GLU A 321 8.14 5.27 32.55
CA GLU A 321 8.81 4.05 33.04
C GLU A 321 10.32 4.28 33.20
N ALA A 322 10.99 4.86 32.19
CA ALA A 322 12.42 5.19 32.23
C ALA A 322 12.78 6.16 33.38
N ARG A 323 11.97 7.19 33.62
CA ARG A 323 12.13 8.11 34.77
C ARG A 323 12.09 7.35 36.10
N ALA A 324 11.15 6.43 36.25
CA ALA A 324 11.02 5.61 37.45
C ALA A 324 12.20 4.63 37.64
N GLN A 325 12.82 4.14 36.56
CA GLN A 325 14.05 3.34 36.66
C GLN A 325 15.27 4.20 37.03
N LEU A 326 15.42 5.40 36.45
CA LEU A 326 16.48 6.35 36.81
C LEU A 326 16.41 6.75 38.29
N GLU A 327 15.22 6.99 38.85
CA GLU A 327 15.04 7.30 40.27
C GLU A 327 15.51 6.15 41.19
N LYS A 328 15.37 4.88 40.76
CA LYS A 328 15.91 3.72 41.49
C LYS A 328 17.44 3.70 41.45
N ILE A 329 18.02 3.97 40.28
CA ILE A 329 19.47 4.06 40.08
C ILE A 329 20.08 5.18 40.95
N GLU A 330 19.46 6.35 40.98
CA GLU A 330 19.91 7.49 41.81
C GLU A 330 19.88 7.15 43.30
N LYS A 331 18.85 6.42 43.76
CA LYS A 331 18.75 5.91 45.14
C LYS A 331 19.73 4.76 45.46
N GLY A 332 20.57 4.34 44.52
CA GLY A 332 21.49 3.21 44.67
C GLY A 332 20.78 1.87 44.83
N ILE A 333 19.51 1.77 44.43
CA ILE A 333 18.75 0.53 44.49
C ILE A 333 19.29 -0.38 43.39
N LEU A 334 19.78 -1.56 43.78
CA LEU A 334 20.20 -2.60 42.83
C LEU A 334 18.97 -3.37 42.33
N ALA A 335 19.07 -3.91 41.11
CA ALA A 335 18.08 -4.84 40.57
C ALA A 335 17.80 -6.01 41.54
N PRO A 336 16.55 -6.50 41.64
CA PRO A 336 16.24 -7.72 42.39
C PRO A 336 17.03 -8.90 41.80
N MET A 337 17.46 -9.84 42.65
CA MET A 337 18.13 -11.05 42.18
C MET A 337 17.17 -11.91 41.36
N THR A 338 17.58 -12.26 40.14
CA THR A 338 16.93 -13.29 39.35
C THR A 338 17.22 -14.67 39.95
N PRO A 339 16.45 -15.72 39.59
CA PRO A 339 16.78 -17.09 39.96
C PRO A 339 18.18 -17.53 39.50
N TYR A 340 18.69 -16.95 38.39
CA TYR A 340 20.04 -17.19 37.90
C TYR A 340 21.10 -16.62 38.86
N ASP A 341 20.91 -15.37 39.32
CA ASP A 341 21.83 -14.72 40.27
C ASP A 341 21.92 -15.47 41.61
N TRP A 342 20.85 -16.16 42.01
CA TRP A 342 20.83 -16.97 43.24
C TRP A 342 21.72 -18.22 43.14
N PHE A 343 21.86 -18.81 41.95
CA PHE A 343 22.70 -19.99 41.72
C PHE A 343 24.14 -19.63 41.33
N TRP A 344 24.35 -18.56 40.57
CA TRP A 344 25.64 -18.25 39.93
C TRP A 344 26.31 -16.96 40.44
N GLY A 345 25.65 -16.22 41.34
CA GLY A 345 26.05 -14.87 41.73
C GLY A 345 25.57 -13.82 40.72
N ARG A 346 25.59 -12.54 41.13
CA ARG A 346 25.30 -11.42 40.22
C ARG A 346 26.40 -11.32 39.17
N TYR A 347 26.05 -10.85 37.97
CA TYR A 347 27.07 -10.45 37.00
C TYR A 347 27.95 -9.33 37.58
N GLU A 348 29.24 -9.62 37.71
CA GLU A 348 30.27 -8.64 38.03
C GLU A 348 30.83 -8.08 36.73
N LYS A 349 30.95 -6.75 36.65
CA LYS A 349 31.58 -6.10 35.50
C LYS A 349 33.06 -6.50 35.46
N PRO A 350 33.59 -7.00 34.32
CA PRO A 350 35.01 -7.26 34.21
C PRO A 350 35.80 -5.94 34.33
N THR A 351 36.94 -5.97 35.03
CA THR A 351 37.84 -4.82 35.12
C THR A 351 38.70 -4.73 33.85
N VAL A 352 39.27 -3.54 33.57
CA VAL A 352 40.15 -3.35 32.39
C VAL A 352 41.33 -4.31 32.47
N ASP A 353 41.88 -4.49 33.67
CA ASP A 353 42.94 -5.44 34.05
C ASP A 353 42.61 -6.92 33.73
N GLN A 354 41.36 -7.29 33.41
CA GLN A 354 40.99 -8.64 32.93
C GLN A 354 41.04 -8.79 31.41
N PHE A 355 41.16 -7.69 30.68
CA PHE A 355 41.34 -7.64 29.23
C PHE A 355 42.74 -7.17 28.82
N GLU A 356 43.49 -6.55 29.73
CA GLU A 356 44.94 -6.39 29.65
C GLU A 356 45.61 -7.75 29.84
N ASP A 357 45.55 -8.58 28.79
CA ASP A 357 46.45 -9.72 28.67
C ASP A 357 47.86 -9.15 28.43
N GLU A 358 48.60 -8.94 29.54
CA GLU A 358 49.97 -8.42 29.51
C GLU A 358 50.85 -9.22 28.54
N THR A 359 50.60 -10.53 28.37
CA THR A 359 51.35 -11.36 27.42
C THR A 359 51.02 -11.02 25.97
N ARG A 360 49.76 -10.69 25.67
CA ARG A 360 49.33 -10.20 24.35
C ARG A 360 49.89 -8.81 24.04
N ILE A 361 50.02 -7.96 25.06
CA ILE A 361 50.59 -6.61 24.93
C ILE A 361 52.11 -6.69 24.80
N GLU A 362 52.79 -7.59 25.52
CA GLU A 362 54.21 -7.88 25.31
C GLU A 362 54.47 -8.54 23.94
N GLU A 363 53.60 -9.46 23.47
CA GLU A 363 53.67 -9.99 22.09
C GLU A 363 53.56 -8.86 21.08
N LEU A 364 52.53 -8.02 21.15
CA LEU A 364 52.31 -6.91 20.20
C LEU A 364 53.36 -5.78 20.28
N ASN A 365 54.15 -5.70 21.35
CA ASN A 365 55.27 -4.76 21.48
C ASN A 365 56.63 -5.39 21.13
N ASN A 366 56.77 -6.71 21.23
CA ASN A 366 57.98 -7.46 20.80
C ASN A 366 57.89 -7.94 19.35
N ASP A 367 56.68 -8.04 18.79
CA ASP A 367 56.42 -7.92 17.36
C ASP A 367 56.85 -6.51 16.93
N GLU A 368 58.17 -6.31 16.74
CA GLU A 368 58.68 -5.18 15.95
C GLU A 368 57.84 -5.13 14.69
N PHE A 369 57.19 -3.98 14.43
CA PHE A 369 56.46 -3.77 13.18
C PHE A 369 57.43 -4.03 12.03
N GLU A 370 57.36 -5.22 11.42
CA GLU A 370 58.13 -5.55 10.23
C GLU A 370 57.67 -4.57 9.15
N ILE A 371 58.47 -3.52 8.94
CA ILE A 371 58.28 -2.57 7.85
C ILE A 371 58.57 -3.38 6.58
N MET A 372 57.51 -4.01 6.06
CA MET A 372 57.58 -4.80 4.83
C MET A 372 58.27 -3.96 3.77
N SER A 373 59.35 -4.49 3.20
CA SER A 373 59.95 -3.88 2.03
C SER A 373 58.91 -3.83 0.91
N LEU A 374 59.03 -2.85 0.02
CA LEU A 374 58.11 -2.70 -1.12
C LEU A 374 58.01 -4.01 -1.94
N ASP A 375 59.11 -4.75 -2.06
CA ASP A 375 59.16 -6.04 -2.75
C ASP A 375 58.42 -7.17 -1.99
N ALA A 376 58.40 -7.15 -0.65
CA ALA A 376 57.64 -8.11 0.17
C ALA A 376 56.12 -7.83 0.07
N PHE A 377 55.74 -6.55 0.10
CA PHE A 377 54.35 -6.14 -0.12
C PHE A 377 53.85 -6.57 -1.52
N LEU A 378 54.64 -6.30 -2.58
CA LEU A 378 54.29 -6.64 -3.96
C LEU A 378 54.32 -8.14 -4.30
N SER A 379 54.91 -8.99 -3.44
CA SER A 379 54.99 -10.45 -3.64
C SER A 379 54.03 -11.25 -2.77
N THR A 380 53.24 -10.59 -1.90
CA THR A 380 52.21 -11.26 -1.08
C THR A 380 51.00 -11.64 -1.95
N PRO A 381 50.64 -12.94 -2.08
CA PRO A 381 49.58 -13.38 -2.99
C PRO A 381 48.18 -13.16 -2.41
N GLY A 382 47.76 -11.91 -2.32
CA GLY A 382 46.37 -11.49 -2.07
C GLY A 382 45.76 -10.95 -3.36
N ALA A 383 44.64 -11.54 -3.79
CA ALA A 383 43.76 -11.11 -4.89
C ALA A 383 44.44 -10.31 -6.03
N VAL A 384 44.93 -11.01 -7.05
CA VAL A 384 45.29 -10.38 -8.33
C VAL A 384 44.04 -9.68 -8.89
N VAL A 385 44.01 -8.36 -8.82
CA VAL A 385 43.03 -7.55 -9.53
C VAL A 385 43.41 -7.61 -11.01
N GLU A 386 42.78 -8.53 -11.75
CA GLU A 386 42.81 -8.49 -13.20
C GLU A 386 42.07 -7.23 -13.66
N GLU A 387 42.81 -6.17 -13.92
CA GLU A 387 42.30 -4.96 -14.56
C GLU A 387 41.89 -5.31 -16.00
N ARG A 388 40.63 -5.72 -16.17
CA ARG A 388 40.07 -5.99 -17.49
C ARG A 388 39.95 -4.67 -18.23
N LEU A 389 40.85 -4.45 -19.18
CA LEU A 389 40.78 -3.32 -20.10
C LEU A 389 39.83 -3.63 -21.26
N THR A 390 39.09 -2.63 -21.73
CA THR A 390 38.42 -2.67 -23.04
C THR A 390 39.45 -2.68 -24.18
N PRO A 391 39.08 -3.05 -25.41
CA PRO A 391 40.01 -3.03 -26.56
C PRO A 391 40.67 -1.67 -26.81
N ASP A 392 40.04 -0.58 -26.36
CA ASP A 392 40.52 0.80 -26.46
C ASP A 392 41.39 1.24 -25.27
N GLY A 393 41.73 0.31 -24.36
CA GLY A 393 42.68 0.53 -23.26
C GLY A 393 42.12 1.26 -22.03
N GLN A 394 40.79 1.25 -21.82
CA GLN A 394 40.16 1.82 -20.62
C GLN A 394 39.74 0.70 -19.64
N PRO A 395 39.88 0.88 -18.32
CA PRO A 395 39.48 -0.13 -17.34
C PRO A 395 37.96 -0.33 -17.31
N VAL A 396 37.53 -1.59 -17.31
CA VAL A 396 36.13 -1.98 -17.10
C VAL A 396 35.80 -1.78 -15.64
N SER A 397 34.93 -0.82 -15.34
CA SER A 397 34.47 -0.55 -13.98
C SER A 397 33.73 -1.76 -13.40
N THR A 398 34.28 -2.33 -12.33
CA THR A 398 33.58 -3.32 -11.52
C THR A 398 32.55 -2.59 -10.66
N GLN A 399 31.27 -2.74 -11.01
CA GLN A 399 30.18 -2.37 -10.11
C GLN A 399 30.24 -3.24 -8.85
N TYR A 400 30.80 -2.69 -7.78
CA TYR A 400 30.65 -3.25 -6.45
C TYR A 400 29.25 -2.93 -5.92
N PHE A 401 28.68 -3.89 -5.19
CA PHE A 401 27.43 -3.73 -4.45
C PHE A 401 27.58 -2.61 -3.41
N ALA A 402 27.04 -1.43 -3.71
CA ALA A 402 26.59 -0.49 -2.71
C ALA A 402 25.04 -0.56 -2.67
N PRO A 403 24.40 -0.62 -1.50
CA PRO A 403 22.97 -0.35 -1.42
C PRO A 403 22.75 1.12 -1.82
N LEU A 404 21.87 1.34 -2.80
CA LEU A 404 21.49 2.67 -3.27
C LEU A 404 20.62 3.37 -2.21
N PHE A 405 21.27 4.04 -1.26
CA PHE A 405 20.69 5.08 -0.42
C PHE A 405 21.46 6.39 -0.65
N GLY A 406 20.72 7.49 -0.79
CA GLY A 406 21.12 8.70 -1.53
C GLY A 406 22.51 9.29 -1.24
N GLU A 407 23.30 9.43 -2.30
CA GLU A 407 24.41 10.38 -2.41
C GLU A 407 23.85 11.83 -2.48
N ASP A 408 23.38 12.38 -1.35
CA ASP A 408 23.00 13.81 -1.23
C ASP A 408 23.08 14.36 0.21
N LEU A 409 23.39 13.53 1.22
CA LEU A 409 23.34 13.95 2.63
C LEU A 409 24.61 14.69 3.12
N ASP A 410 25.77 14.42 2.52
CA ASP A 410 27.05 15.02 2.93
C ASP A 410 27.18 16.50 2.53
N ASP A 411 26.67 16.88 1.35
CA ASP A 411 26.73 18.26 0.83
C ASP A 411 25.91 19.25 1.67
N PHE A 412 24.89 18.76 2.39
CA PHE A 412 24.02 19.59 3.22
C PHE A 412 24.56 19.86 4.63
N LEU A 413 25.50 19.04 5.12
CA LEU A 413 25.96 19.06 6.52
C LEU A 413 27.31 19.78 6.74
N MET A 414 28.05 20.12 5.67
CA MET A 414 29.42 20.64 5.74
C MET A 414 29.65 22.04 5.12
N GLN A 415 28.61 22.88 5.04
CA GLN A 415 28.77 24.30 4.68
C GLN A 415 28.47 25.25 5.85
N ASN A 416 29.39 25.32 6.82
CA ASN A 416 29.82 26.57 7.49
C ASN A 416 30.96 26.30 8.50
N GLU A 417 32.22 26.59 8.14
CA GLU A 417 33.08 27.60 8.82
C GLU A 417 34.57 27.53 8.39
N SER A 418 35.15 28.72 8.08
CA SER A 418 36.59 29.02 7.88
C SER A 418 37.31 28.41 6.64
N ALA A 419 38.18 29.09 5.88
CA ALA A 419 38.59 30.51 5.70
C ALA A 419 39.43 30.59 4.37
N ASN A 420 39.84 31.71 3.73
CA ASN A 420 39.76 33.17 3.94
C ASN A 420 39.94 33.90 2.56
N PRO A 421 39.72 35.23 2.42
CA PRO A 421 39.70 35.96 1.13
C PRO A 421 41.05 36.67 0.81
N PRO A 422 41.25 37.34 -0.37
CA PRO A 422 40.69 38.67 -0.70
C PRO A 422 40.24 38.79 -2.19
N ALA A 423 39.75 39.90 -2.79
CA ALA A 423 39.74 41.33 -2.43
C ALA A 423 38.65 42.15 -3.18
N SER A 424 38.44 43.40 -2.71
CA SER A 424 37.85 44.58 -3.41
C SER A 424 36.32 44.64 -3.63
N GLY A 425 35.68 45.80 -3.35
CA GLY A 425 34.27 45.98 -3.74
C GLY A 425 33.43 47.18 -3.28
N GLY A 426 33.75 47.93 -2.21
CA GLY A 426 33.21 49.29 -1.94
C GLY A 426 31.73 49.48 -1.48
N ALA A 427 31.58 50.25 -0.38
CA ALA A 427 30.38 51.03 0.04
C ALA A 427 29.06 50.27 0.36
N SER A 428 28.20 50.71 1.29
CA SER A 428 28.33 51.71 2.37
C SER A 428 27.25 51.50 3.44
N VAL A 429 27.65 51.53 4.72
CA VAL A 429 26.94 52.11 5.88
C VAL A 429 25.44 52.37 5.74
N ASP A 430 24.61 51.66 6.51
CA ASP A 430 23.83 52.31 7.59
C ASP A 430 23.28 51.34 8.64
N SER A 431 23.10 51.85 9.86
CA SER A 431 22.61 51.14 11.05
C SER A 431 21.08 51.03 11.08
N TYR A 432 20.48 50.06 11.80
CA TYR A 432 19.39 50.32 12.77
C TYR A 432 18.96 49.05 13.58
N SER A 433 19.17 49.14 14.90
CA SER A 433 18.25 48.79 16.01
C SER A 433 17.46 47.48 16.09
N LYS A 434 17.56 46.83 17.27
CA LYS A 434 16.63 45.82 17.80
C LYS A 434 15.15 46.26 17.76
N PRO A 435 14.18 45.40 17.40
CA PRO A 435 12.78 45.54 17.76
C PRO A 435 12.49 44.97 19.18
N PRO A 436 11.39 45.41 19.86
CA PRO A 436 11.22 45.23 21.30
C PRO A 436 10.31 44.08 21.75
N SER A 437 10.45 43.71 23.02
CA SER A 437 9.70 42.67 23.73
C SER A 437 8.22 43.03 23.97
N SER A 438 7.34 42.87 22.97
CA SER A 438 5.89 43.14 23.15
C SER A 438 4.90 42.14 22.53
N MET A 439 5.34 41.13 21.76
CA MET A 439 4.41 40.15 21.16
C MET A 439 4.04 38.96 22.08
N VAL A 440 4.68 38.79 23.24
CA VAL A 440 4.39 37.70 24.19
C VAL A 440 3.19 38.01 25.11
N GLU A 441 2.86 39.28 25.35
CA GLU A 441 1.69 39.65 26.18
C GLU A 441 0.36 39.67 25.39
N ALA A 442 0.40 39.95 24.08
CA ALA A 442 -0.79 39.92 23.23
C ALA A 442 -1.42 38.51 23.16
N ALA A 443 -0.59 37.46 23.02
CA ALA A 443 -1.04 36.08 22.93
C ALA A 443 -1.63 35.52 24.24
N LYS A 444 -1.22 36.04 25.40
CA LYS A 444 -1.76 35.62 26.71
C LYS A 444 -3.14 36.20 27.00
N LYS A 445 -3.50 37.34 26.41
CA LYS A 445 -4.76 38.03 26.72
C LYS A 445 -5.97 37.41 26.01
N VAL A 446 -5.81 37.00 24.75
CA VAL A 446 -6.88 36.35 23.95
C VAL A 446 -7.29 35.00 24.57
N ARG A 447 -6.33 34.19 25.02
CA ARG A 447 -6.59 32.86 25.59
C ARG A 447 -7.26 32.88 26.98
N ALA A 448 -7.30 34.04 27.64
CA ALA A 448 -7.98 34.21 28.94
C ALA A 448 -9.49 34.43 28.78
N GLU A 449 -9.93 35.15 27.74
CA GLU A 449 -11.33 35.55 27.55
C GLU A 449 -12.22 34.40 27.06
N GLU A 450 -11.71 33.46 26.25
CA GLU A 450 -12.47 32.26 25.83
C GLU A 450 -12.76 31.30 26.99
N SER A 451 -11.87 31.19 27.99
CA SER A 451 -12.05 30.28 29.13
C SER A 451 -13.14 30.74 30.12
N ALA A 452 -13.50 32.02 30.09
CA ALA A 452 -14.54 32.60 30.95
C ALA A 452 -15.97 32.36 30.38
N GLY A 453 -16.11 32.20 29.07
CA GLY A 453 -17.42 32.08 28.39
C GLY A 453 -18.15 30.74 28.57
N LYS A 454 -17.46 29.69 29.06
CA LYS A 454 -17.99 28.31 29.08
C LYS A 454 -18.43 27.79 30.45
N LYS A 455 -18.52 28.66 31.48
CA LYS A 455 -19.02 28.33 32.84
C LYS A 455 -20.27 29.12 33.24
N ALA A 456 -21.31 29.06 32.42
CA ALA A 456 -22.66 29.52 32.81
C ALA A 456 -23.75 28.74 32.05
N GLY A 457 -24.24 27.63 32.61
CA GLY A 457 -25.36 26.90 32.02
C GLY A 457 -25.62 25.50 32.59
N GLY A 458 -26.68 25.37 33.40
CA GLY A 458 -27.37 24.09 33.63
C GLY A 458 -26.85 23.21 34.78
N ALA A 459 -27.45 23.38 35.96
CA ALA A 459 -27.47 22.38 37.03
C ALA A 459 -28.92 22.13 37.48
N SER A 460 -29.15 21.00 38.15
CA SER A 460 -30.42 20.56 38.79
C SER A 460 -31.51 19.95 37.88
N ALA A 461 -31.68 18.63 37.96
CA ALA A 461 -32.79 18.05 38.76
C ALA A 461 -32.59 16.53 38.99
N ASP A 462 -32.67 16.10 40.25
CA ASP A 462 -32.68 14.69 40.68
C ASP A 462 -34.05 14.02 40.50
N GLY A 463 -34.10 12.68 40.41
CA GLY A 463 -35.36 11.92 40.54
C GLY A 463 -35.36 10.48 40.02
N ALA A 464 -34.89 9.53 40.81
CA ALA A 464 -35.09 8.08 40.59
C ALA A 464 -36.24 7.54 41.49
N PRO A 465 -36.61 6.23 41.54
CA PRO A 465 -36.23 5.08 40.68
C PRO A 465 -37.41 4.10 40.32
N ALA A 466 -37.05 3.02 39.60
CA ALA A 466 -37.50 1.61 39.78
C ALA A 466 -38.74 1.01 39.05
N ALA A 467 -38.51 -0.26 38.64
CA ALA A 467 -39.40 -1.44 38.67
C ALA A 467 -40.04 -2.01 37.36
N SER A 468 -39.51 -3.18 36.98
CA SER A 468 -40.20 -4.46 36.66
C SER A 468 -41.06 -4.68 35.39
N ASP A 469 -40.81 -5.87 34.83
CA ASP A 469 -41.74 -6.84 34.20
C ASP A 469 -42.23 -6.69 32.73
N SER A 470 -41.79 -7.68 31.94
CA SER A 470 -42.54 -8.30 30.84
C SER A 470 -43.62 -9.27 31.40
N PRO A 471 -44.54 -9.88 30.62
CA PRO A 471 -44.58 -10.01 29.16
C PRO A 471 -45.99 -9.91 28.51
N ALA A 472 -46.04 -10.30 27.21
CA ALA A 472 -47.11 -11.08 26.56
C ALA A 472 -48.06 -10.40 25.54
N ARG A 473 -48.24 -11.14 24.42
CA ARG A 473 -49.27 -10.98 23.37
C ARG A 473 -50.69 -11.17 23.93
N PRO A 474 -51.71 -10.76 23.14
CA PRO A 474 -52.53 -11.82 22.53
C PRO A 474 -52.66 -11.71 20.99
N GLN A 475 -53.21 -12.77 20.38
CA GLN A 475 -53.51 -12.87 18.95
C GLN A 475 -55.01 -12.69 18.65
N SER A 476 -55.31 -12.56 17.35
CA SER A 476 -56.46 -13.17 16.64
C SER A 476 -57.79 -12.42 16.52
N GLY A 477 -58.46 -12.64 15.37
CA GLY A 477 -59.76 -12.11 14.96
C GLY A 477 -59.66 -10.83 14.10
N GLY A 478 -60.20 -10.73 12.87
CA GLY A 478 -60.95 -11.69 12.04
C GLY A 478 -62.09 -10.98 11.28
N SER A 479 -62.42 -11.43 10.05
CA SER A 479 -63.52 -10.96 9.15
C SER A 479 -63.48 -9.47 8.73
N GLU A 480 -63.28 -9.13 7.46
CA GLU A 480 -64.22 -9.15 6.31
C GLU A 480 -65.21 -7.97 6.23
N SER A 481 -65.02 -7.09 5.24
CA SER A 481 -66.05 -6.60 4.30
C SER A 481 -65.39 -5.63 3.31
N ALA A 482 -65.22 -6.03 2.04
CA ALA A 482 -66.17 -5.81 0.94
C ALA A 482 -66.10 -4.39 0.36
N GLY A 483 -65.47 -4.26 -0.82
CA GLY A 483 -65.48 -3.01 -1.58
C GLY A 483 -66.73 -2.84 -2.44
N LYS A 484 -67.12 -1.58 -2.70
CA LYS A 484 -67.85 -1.14 -3.89
C LYS A 484 -67.97 0.39 -3.94
N LYS A 485 -67.20 1.02 -4.83
CA LYS A 485 -67.71 1.79 -5.98
C LYS A 485 -66.59 2.14 -6.93
#